data_AF-A0A3D6EQY1-F1
#
_entry.id   AF-A0A3D6EQY1-F1
#
_cell.length_a   1.000
_cell.length_b   1.000
_cell.length_c   1.000
_cell.angle_alpha   90.00
_cell.angle_beta   90.00
_cell.angle_gamma   90.00
#
_symmetry.space_group_name_H-M   'P 1'
#
loop_
_entity.id
_entity.type
_entity.pdbx_description
1 polymer ?
#
loop_
_entity_poly.entity_id
_entity_poly.type
_entity_poly.pdbx_seq_one_letter_code
_entity_poly.pdbx_strand_id
1 'polypeptide(L)' 'MRWWFLFCFFMGSSAWAQQVDCEQILIQADDEFNAGRYYGISSLLQPCLEKNDFTNEQKVRAYL' A
#
# COMPACT_ATOMS: atom_id res chain seq x y z
N MET A 1 -19.63 30.36 36.76
CA MET A 1 -18.20 30.43 36.40
C MET A 1 -17.70 29.02 36.11
N ARG A 2 -17.23 28.83 34.87
CA ARG A 2 -16.20 27.85 34.45
C ARG A 2 -16.53 26.35 34.60
N TRP A 3 -17.21 25.80 33.60
CA TRP A 3 -16.93 24.41 33.16
C TRP A 3 -16.82 24.26 31.63
N TRP A 4 -16.58 25.37 30.91
CA TRP A 4 -16.63 25.39 29.44
C TRP A 4 -15.31 25.10 28.73
N PHE A 5 -14.28 24.62 29.45
CA PHE A 5 -12.90 24.50 28.92
C PHE A 5 -12.40 23.06 28.70
N LEU A 6 -13.22 22.03 28.88
CA LEU A 6 -12.76 20.62 28.87
C LEU A 6 -13.42 19.71 27.83
N PHE A 7 -13.90 20.23 26.70
CA PHE A 7 -14.42 19.36 25.65
C PHE A 7 -14.04 19.80 24.22
N CYS A 8 -12.82 20.31 24.06
CA CYS A 8 -12.18 20.46 22.74
C CYS A 8 -11.23 19.29 22.41
N PHE A 9 -11.30 18.17 23.13
CA PHE A 9 -10.36 17.05 23.01
C PHE A 9 -10.96 15.82 22.30
N PHE A 10 -11.77 16.04 21.27
CA PHE A 10 -12.21 14.94 20.40
C PHE A 10 -11.98 15.25 18.92
N MET A 11 -10.80 15.80 18.61
CA MET A 11 -10.20 15.65 17.29
C MET A 11 -9.67 14.22 17.17
N GLY A 12 -10.57 13.27 16.96
CA GLY A 12 -10.23 11.94 16.48
C GLY A 12 -10.10 11.97 14.96
N SER A 13 -9.02 12.54 14.44
CA SER A 13 -8.68 12.41 13.02
C SER A 13 -8.35 10.94 12.75
N SER A 14 -9.33 10.20 12.24
CA SER A 14 -9.14 8.85 11.71
C SER A 14 -8.34 9.01 10.42
N ALA A 15 -7.02 8.90 10.51
CA ALA A 15 -6.18 8.70 9.34
C ALA A 15 -6.47 7.29 8.83
N TRP A 16 -7.34 7.19 7.82
CA TRP A 16 -7.50 5.96 7.06
C TRP A 16 -6.16 5.72 6.36
N ALA A 17 -5.36 4.80 6.91
CA ALA A 17 -4.19 4.30 6.22
C ALA A 17 -4.68 3.76 4.88
N GLN A 18 -4.25 4.38 3.79
CA GLN A 18 -4.51 3.88 2.44
C GLN A 18 -3.81 2.53 2.35
N GLN A 19 -4.57 1.46 2.59
CA GLN A 19 -4.05 0.11 2.59
C GLN A 19 -3.65 -0.19 1.16
N VAL A 20 -2.34 -0.20 0.92
CA VAL A 20 -1.77 -0.55 -0.38
C VAL A 20 -2.10 -2.03 -0.57
N ASP A 21 -3.03 -2.32 -1.47
CA ASP A 21 -3.38 -3.69 -1.81
C ASP A 21 -2.28 -4.24 -2.72
N CYS A 22 -1.32 -4.91 -2.08
CA CYS A 22 -0.19 -5.48 -2.78
C CYS A 22 -0.61 -6.59 -3.76
N GLU A 23 -1.75 -7.26 -3.57
CA GLU A 23 -2.25 -8.20 -4.58
C GLU A 23 -2.68 -7.46 -5.85
N GLN A 24 -3.32 -6.30 -5.73
CA GLN A 24 -3.67 -5.47 -6.89
C GLN A 24 -2.43 -4.97 -7.64
N ILE A 25 -1.39 -4.56 -6.91
CA ILE A 25 -0.12 -4.15 -7.52
C ILE A 25 0.54 -5.33 -8.26
N LEU A 26 0.49 -6.54 -7.69
CA LEU A 26 1.00 -7.75 -8.33
C LEU A 26 0.25 -8.08 -9.62
N ILE A 27 -1.08 -8.00 -9.61
CA ILE A 27 -1.91 -8.24 -10.80
C ILE A 27 -1.56 -7.22 -11.89
N GLN A 28 -1.43 -5.94 -11.51
CA GLN A 28 -1.04 -4.90 -12.47
C GLN A 28 0.37 -5.13 -13.03
N ALA A 29 1.33 -5.54 -12.19
CA ALA A 29 2.67 -5.89 -12.65
C ALA A 29 2.66 -7.03 -13.69
N ASP A 30 1.82 -8.05 -13.47
CA ASP A 30 1.64 -9.18 -14.37
C ASP A 30 1.04 -8.73 -15.72
N ASP A 31 0.01 -7.88 -15.69
CA ASP A 31 -0.58 -7.30 -16.90
C ASP A 31 0.43 -6.47 -17.71
N GLU A 32 1.25 -5.66 -17.05
CA GLU A 32 2.32 -4.88 -17.68
C GLU A 32 3.40 -5.79 -18.30
N PHE A 33 3.79 -6.86 -17.58
CA PHE A 33 4.73 -7.86 -18.08
C PHE A 33 4.19 -8.56 -19.33
N ASN A 34 2.95 -9.03 -19.28
CA ASN A 34 2.27 -9.70 -20.39
C ASN A 34 2.04 -8.75 -21.58
N ALA A 35 1.89 -7.45 -21.33
CA ALA A 35 1.82 -6.43 -22.36
C ALA A 35 3.19 -6.04 -22.96
N GLY A 36 4.30 -6.63 -22.48
CA GLY A 36 5.65 -6.32 -22.91
C GLY A 36 6.18 -4.98 -22.39
N ARG A 37 5.54 -4.41 -21.37
CA ARG A 37 5.88 -3.11 -20.76
C ARG A 37 6.70 -3.31 -19.49
N TYR A 38 7.95 -3.74 -19.68
CA TYR A 38 8.84 -4.06 -18.54
C TYR A 38 9.36 -2.83 -17.78
N TYR A 39 9.34 -1.66 -18.42
CA TYR A 39 9.85 -0.42 -17.83
C TYR A 39 8.94 0.04 -16.70
N GLY A 40 9.44 -0.03 -15.47
CA GLY A 40 8.73 0.47 -14.28
C GLY A 40 8.04 -0.60 -13.45
N ILE A 41 8.02 -1.87 -13.87
CA ILE A 41 7.45 -2.97 -13.07
C ILE A 41 8.14 -3.05 -11.70
N SER A 42 9.46 -2.94 -11.65
CA SER A 42 10.22 -2.94 -10.39
C SER A 42 9.86 -1.76 -9.49
N SER A 43 9.62 -0.57 -10.05
CA SER A 43 9.17 0.61 -9.32
C SER A 43 7.73 0.47 -8.82
N LEU A 44 6.88 -0.21 -9.59
CA LEU A 44 5.50 -0.53 -9.22
C LEU A 44 5.47 -1.47 -8.00
N LEU A 45 6.34 -2.48 -7.99
CA LEU A 45 6.45 -3.48 -6.91
C LEU A 45 7.19 -2.97 -5.67
N GLN A 46 8.08 -1.98 -5.84
CA GLN A 46 8.91 -1.40 -4.78
C GLN A 46 8.17 -1.04 -3.49
N PRO A 47 7.01 -0.33 -3.50
CA PRO A 47 6.28 0.00 -2.27
C PRO A 47 5.83 -1.24 -1.47
N CYS A 48 5.57 -2.37 -2.12
CA CYS A 48 5.19 -3.63 -1.46
C CYS A 48 6.39 -4.46 -1.00
N LEU A 49 7.51 -4.38 -1.74
CA LEU A 49 8.76 -5.04 -1.38
C LEU A 49 9.43 -4.39 -0.16
N GLU A 50 9.51 -3.06 -0.13
CA GLU A 50 10.19 -2.32 0.95
C GLU A 50 9.46 -2.43 2.29
N LYS A 51 8.14 -2.44 2.26
CA LYS A 51 7.31 -2.59 3.47
C LYS A 51 7.20 -4.04 3.95
N ASN A 52 7.73 -5.00 3.19
CA ASN A 52 7.51 -6.44 3.41
C ASN A 52 6.02 -6.83 3.48
N ASP A 53 5.16 -6.08 2.78
CA ASP A 53 3.71 -6.33 2.76
C ASP A 53 3.35 -7.55 1.88
N PHE A 54 4.28 -8.02 1.05
CA PHE A 54 4.11 -9.27 0.32
C PHE A 54 4.27 -10.51 1.20
N THR A 55 3.35 -11.46 1.04
CA THR A 55 3.51 -12.84 1.52
C THR A 55 4.66 -13.55 0.79
N ASN A 56 5.15 -14.67 1.33
CA ASN A 56 6.23 -15.44 0.69
C ASN A 56 5.87 -15.87 -0.75
N GLU A 57 4.62 -16.28 -0.99
CA GLU A 57 4.15 -16.67 -2.32
C GLU A 57 4.11 -15.48 -3.29
N GLN A 58 3.65 -14.33 -2.81
CA GLN A 58 3.63 -13.07 -3.57
C GLN A 58 5.04 -12.59 -3.92
N LYS A 59 6.02 -12.74 -3.02
CA LYS A 59 7.42 -12.42 -3.29
C LYS A 59 7.97 -13.28 -4.42
N VAL A 60 7.71 -14.59 -4.41
CA VAL A 60 8.16 -15.48 -5.50
C VAL A 60 7.57 -15.01 -6.83
N ARG A 61 6.27 -14.71 -6.88
CA ARG A 61 5.61 -14.16 -8.09
C ARG A 61 6.21 -12.84 -8.55
N ALA A 62 6.57 -11.95 -7.62
CA ALA A 62 7.18 -10.65 -7.94
C ALA A 62 8.61 -10.74 -8.50
N TYR A 63 9.30 -11.88 -8.35
CA TYR A 63 10.68 -12.11 -8.81
C TYR A 63 10.79 -13.02 -10.05
N LEU A 64 9.69 -13.64 -10.50
CA LEU A 64 9.64 -14.52 -11.67
C LEU A 64 9.29 -13.73 -12.94
#